data_AF-A0A0E3QYB1-F1
#
_entry.id   AF-A0A0E3QYB1-F1
#
_cell.length_a   1.000
_cell.length_b   1.000
_cell.length_c   1.000
_cell.angle_alpha   90.00
_cell.angle_beta   90.00
_cell.angle_gamma   90.00
#
_symmetry.space_group_name_H-M   'P 1'
#
loop_
_entity.id
_entity.type
_entity.pdbx_description
1 polymer ?
#
loop_
_entity_poly.entity_id
_entity_poly.type
_entity_poly.pdbx_seq_one_letter_code
_entity_poly.pdbx_strand_id
1 'polypeptide(L)'
;MKPSEGDMFYVQACDQKLLEKGESGGAVSALLKFALESGSVDAVLGVRKGADIYDAVPVLITDPAEISEISGSLHFGTLLLSRLFSKYLEKAENLKIAVALKGCDVMGLYELAKRGEVRLENVLMLGLNCGGSISPEMARKMIVETFAVNPDLVKKERIAKGKFIVETPEEEFSIPIDKLEEANFGRRSNCRRCKLKIPRQADLACGEWGVMGMEATFVEVCSAKGAELLKQAKTAGVVETFPPVPKGVEIRGKIEKSMLKLAEGWREKDFQSLGEGKTRLKQLVDETSRCIKCYTCIEVCPALSGTKVSDFTITPGKVPPSFAFHALRYSLVADSCINCGQCEELCPMDIPNALFMHSFAVEFQELYGYQAGQDLSVPNISPLEIFRQKESRKKSGCKKN
;
A
#
# COMPACT_ATOMS: atom_id res chain seq x y z
N MET A 1 19.97 6.48 -24.28
CA MET A 1 18.50 6.41 -24.47
C MET A 1 17.83 7.35 -23.49
N LYS A 2 16.91 8.18 -23.97
CA LYS A 2 16.09 9.08 -23.12
C LYS A 2 14.93 8.24 -22.57
N PRO A 3 14.75 8.12 -21.24
CA PRO A 3 13.63 7.38 -20.67
C PRO A 3 12.27 7.89 -21.17
N SER A 4 11.37 6.97 -21.46
CA SER A 4 9.99 7.19 -21.90
C SER A 4 9.04 6.19 -21.25
N GLU A 5 7.74 6.48 -21.27
CA GLU A 5 6.74 5.58 -20.69
C GLU A 5 6.76 4.20 -21.36
N GLY A 6 6.75 3.14 -20.54
CA GLY A 6 6.91 1.76 -20.98
C GLY A 6 8.36 1.26 -20.99
N ASP A 7 9.36 2.15 -20.88
CA ASP A 7 10.76 1.71 -20.78
C ASP A 7 11.03 1.02 -19.44
N MET A 8 11.96 0.06 -19.49
CA MET A 8 12.42 -0.70 -18.33
C MET A 8 13.94 -0.57 -18.19
N PHE A 9 14.40 -0.37 -16.96
CA PHE A 9 15.81 -0.21 -16.64
C PHE A 9 16.18 -1.02 -15.39
N TYR A 10 17.42 -1.49 -15.36
CA TYR A 10 18.13 -1.70 -14.10
C TYR A 10 18.76 -0.36 -13.70
N VAL A 11 18.46 0.11 -12.49
CA VAL A 11 18.92 1.40 -11.98
C VAL A 11 19.73 1.17 -10.72
N GLN A 12 20.93 1.76 -10.65
CA GLN A 12 21.82 1.67 -9.50
C GLN A 12 22.15 3.07 -8.99
N ALA A 13 22.11 3.28 -7.68
CA ALA A 13 22.55 4.51 -7.05
C ALA A 13 24.08 4.65 -7.14
N CYS A 14 24.56 5.86 -7.45
CA CYS A 14 25.99 6.16 -7.44
C CYS A 14 26.51 6.49 -6.02
N ASP A 15 25.62 6.90 -5.11
CA ASP A 15 25.94 7.13 -3.70
C ASP A 15 26.06 5.77 -2.98
N GLN A 16 27.29 5.44 -2.57
CA GLN A 16 27.62 4.17 -1.92
C GLN A 16 26.79 3.93 -0.64
N LYS A 17 26.49 4.98 0.14
CA LYS A 17 25.68 4.86 1.36
C LYS A 17 24.26 4.45 1.04
N LEU A 18 23.70 4.96 -0.06
CA LEU A 18 22.34 4.62 -0.51
C LEU A 18 22.29 3.23 -1.17
N LEU A 19 23.37 2.83 -1.85
CA LEU A 19 23.51 1.49 -2.40
C LEU A 19 23.50 0.45 -1.27
N GLU A 20 24.37 0.60 -0.26
CA GLU A 20 24.50 -0.35 0.85
C GLU A 20 23.26 -0.42 1.77
N LYS A 21 22.62 0.73 2.02
CA LYS A 21 21.39 0.78 2.82
C LYS A 21 20.13 0.39 2.05
N GLY A 22 20.18 0.39 0.72
CA GLY A 22 19.05 0.02 -0.11
C GLY A 22 18.67 -1.45 0.09
N GLU A 23 17.40 -1.78 -0.17
CA GLU A 23 17.00 -3.20 -0.26
C GLU A 23 17.64 -3.87 -1.49
N SER A 24 17.82 -3.09 -2.54
CA SER A 24 18.38 -3.50 -3.82
C SER A 24 19.38 -2.43 -4.25
N GLY A 25 19.45 -2.06 -5.53
CA GLY A 25 20.40 -1.05 -6.04
C GLY A 25 20.28 0.39 -5.54
N GLY A 26 19.62 0.69 -4.41
CA GLY A 26 19.52 2.04 -3.82
C GLY A 26 18.76 3.09 -4.64
N ALA A 27 18.19 2.72 -5.80
CA ALA A 27 17.68 3.69 -6.78
C ALA A 27 16.52 4.53 -6.24
N VAL A 28 15.59 3.94 -5.49
CA VAL A 28 14.44 4.67 -4.93
C VAL A 28 14.91 5.81 -4.03
N SER A 29 15.82 5.54 -3.09
CA SER A 29 16.36 6.56 -2.20
C SER A 29 17.15 7.63 -2.95
N ALA A 30 17.96 7.23 -3.95
CA ALA A 30 18.71 8.18 -4.77
C ALA A 30 17.79 9.11 -5.57
N LEU A 31 16.71 8.58 -6.16
CA LEU A 31 15.72 9.35 -6.89
C LEU A 31 14.92 10.30 -5.98
N LEU A 32 14.53 9.86 -4.78
CA LEU A 32 13.87 10.72 -3.80
C LEU A 32 14.79 11.84 -3.32
N LYS A 33 16.05 11.53 -3.01
CA LYS A 33 17.06 12.51 -2.62
C LYS A 33 17.26 13.55 -3.72
N PHE A 34 17.45 13.10 -4.96
CA PHE A 34 17.59 13.99 -6.11
C PHE A 34 16.35 14.87 -6.34
N ALA A 35 15.15 14.30 -6.22
CA ALA A 35 13.91 15.07 -6.37
C ALA A 35 13.82 16.22 -5.36
N LEU A 36 14.28 16.00 -4.13
CA LEU A 36 14.32 17.02 -3.08
C LEU A 36 15.46 18.03 -3.29
N GLU A 37 16.68 17.59 -3.58
CA GLU A 37 17.85 18.47 -3.82
C GLU A 37 17.66 19.39 -5.03
N SER A 38 16.99 18.90 -6.07
CA SER A 38 16.69 19.69 -7.27
C SER A 38 15.53 20.67 -7.10
N GLY A 39 14.78 20.61 -5.98
CA GLY A 39 13.54 21.36 -5.80
C GLY A 39 12.38 20.90 -6.69
N SER A 40 12.47 19.69 -7.26
CA SER A 40 11.37 19.10 -8.03
C SER A 40 10.16 18.80 -7.15
N VAL A 41 10.42 18.49 -5.88
CA VAL A 41 9.43 18.37 -4.80
C VAL A 41 9.89 19.19 -3.58
N ASP A 42 8.94 19.58 -2.75
CA ASP A 42 9.18 20.36 -1.53
C ASP A 42 9.49 19.45 -0.32
N ALA A 43 9.00 18.21 -0.34
CA ALA A 43 9.20 17.24 0.72
C ALA A 43 9.15 15.79 0.22
N VAL A 44 9.71 14.88 1.02
CA VAL A 44 9.62 13.43 0.81
C VAL A 44 8.88 12.79 1.97
N LEU A 45 7.74 12.15 1.69
CA LEU A 45 7.08 11.27 2.67
C LEU A 45 7.71 9.88 2.60
N GLY A 46 8.17 9.38 3.74
CA GLY A 46 8.79 8.06 3.85
C GLY A 46 8.45 7.38 5.16
N VAL A 47 9.07 6.22 5.38
CA VAL A 47 8.97 5.45 6.62
C VAL A 47 10.37 5.13 7.09
N ARG A 48 10.69 5.53 8.31
CA ARG A 48 11.94 5.15 8.97
C ARG A 48 11.68 4.10 10.04
N LYS A 49 12.75 3.42 10.41
CA LYS A 49 12.75 2.54 11.59
C LYS A 49 12.57 3.37 12.85
N GLY A 50 11.63 2.99 13.71
CA GLY A 50 11.38 3.60 15.00
C GLY A 50 12.30 3.01 16.07
N ALA A 51 11.72 2.52 17.17
CA ALA A 51 12.47 1.90 18.25
C ALA A 51 13.25 0.65 17.79
N ASP A 52 12.65 -0.16 16.93
CA ASP A 52 13.22 -1.38 16.37
C ASP A 52 12.69 -1.64 14.94
N ILE A 53 13.04 -2.77 14.34
CA ILE A 53 12.62 -3.12 12.97
C ILE A 53 11.11 -3.36 12.83
N TYR A 54 10.40 -3.61 13.93
CA TYR A 54 8.96 -3.86 13.96
C TYR A 54 8.16 -2.56 14.11
N ASP A 55 8.82 -1.48 14.52
CA ASP A 55 8.25 -0.15 14.66
C ASP A 55 8.54 0.71 13.41
N ALA A 56 7.48 1.00 12.65
CA ALA A 56 7.55 1.79 11.44
C ALA A 56 6.97 3.18 11.68
N VAL A 57 7.78 4.22 11.47
CA VAL A 57 7.40 5.60 11.77
C VAL A 57 7.35 6.42 10.47
N PRO A 58 6.17 6.94 10.07
CA PRO A 58 6.08 7.89 8.97
C PRO A 58 6.86 9.17 9.28
N VAL A 59 7.59 9.68 8.30
CA VAL A 59 8.34 10.93 8.40
C VAL A 59 8.17 11.76 7.13
N LEU A 60 8.06 13.08 7.29
CA LEU A 60 8.09 14.05 6.20
C LEU A 60 9.47 14.72 6.21
N ILE A 61 10.31 14.38 5.24
CA ILE A 61 11.69 14.84 5.12
C ILE A 61 11.74 16.06 4.22
N THR A 62 12.38 17.12 4.71
CA THR A 62 12.68 18.35 3.93
C THR A 62 14.18 18.60 3.79
N ASP A 63 15.03 17.88 4.52
CA ASP A 63 16.49 17.88 4.35
C ASP A 63 16.94 16.62 3.57
N PRO A 64 17.53 16.76 2.37
CA PRO A 64 18.09 15.65 1.62
C PRO A 64 19.07 14.75 2.38
N ALA A 65 19.76 15.26 3.40
CA ALA A 65 20.70 14.48 4.22
C ALA A 65 20.00 13.34 5.00
N GLU A 66 18.70 13.52 5.32
CA GLU A 66 17.89 12.56 6.09
C GLU A 66 17.33 11.42 5.23
N ILE A 67 17.41 11.47 3.89
CA ILE A 67 16.81 10.45 3.01
C ILE A 67 17.35 9.04 3.28
N SER A 68 18.59 8.92 3.74
CA SER A 68 19.17 7.62 4.10
C SER A 68 18.55 6.95 5.34
N GLU A 69 17.67 7.64 6.08
CA GLU A 69 16.91 7.10 7.22
C GLU A 69 15.69 6.28 6.78
N ILE A 70 15.19 6.51 5.56
CA ILE A 70 14.03 5.82 4.98
C ILE A 70 14.44 4.78 3.92
N SER A 71 15.74 4.48 3.81
CA SER A 71 16.28 3.45 2.91
C SER A 71 16.11 2.04 3.49
N GLY A 72 15.86 1.08 2.60
CA GLY A 72 15.66 -0.33 2.94
C GLY A 72 14.19 -0.69 3.11
N SER A 73 13.89 -1.99 3.18
CA SER A 73 12.53 -2.45 3.41
C SER A 73 12.22 -2.60 4.90
N LEU A 74 10.96 -2.35 5.26
CA LEU A 74 10.40 -2.65 6.56
C LEU A 74 9.11 -3.46 6.34
N HIS A 75 9.22 -4.78 6.20
CA HIS A 75 8.06 -5.65 5.93
C HIS A 75 7.09 -5.74 7.11
N PHE A 76 7.52 -5.30 8.31
CA PHE A 76 6.68 -5.18 9.50
C PHE A 76 5.91 -3.86 9.59
N GLY A 77 6.25 -2.89 8.72
CA GLY A 77 5.54 -1.61 8.63
C GLY A 77 4.16 -1.75 7.98
N THR A 78 3.12 -1.96 8.79
CA THR A 78 1.76 -2.22 8.30
C THR A 78 0.97 -0.98 7.90
N LEU A 79 1.60 0.19 7.80
CA LEU A 79 0.99 1.50 7.56
C LEU A 79 0.34 1.67 6.17
N LEU A 80 -0.68 2.52 6.11
CA LEU A 80 -1.28 3.06 4.87
C LEU A 80 -0.97 4.57 4.75
N LEU A 81 0.09 4.91 4.03
CA LEU A 81 0.62 6.27 3.89
C LEU A 81 -0.32 7.20 3.14
N SER A 82 -1.12 6.66 2.21
CA SER A 82 -2.07 7.47 1.43
C SER A 82 -3.04 8.25 2.31
N ARG A 83 -3.45 7.68 3.47
CA ARG A 83 -4.35 8.35 4.40
C ARG A 83 -3.73 9.59 5.07
N LEU A 84 -2.40 9.67 5.14
CA LEU A 84 -1.71 10.82 5.72
C LEU A 84 -1.87 12.07 4.85
N PHE A 85 -2.07 11.92 3.55
CA PHE A 85 -2.25 13.07 2.64
C PHE A 85 -3.48 13.90 2.99
N SER A 86 -4.61 13.25 3.18
CA SER A 86 -5.87 13.91 3.54
C SER A 86 -5.91 14.36 5.00
N LYS A 87 -5.20 13.68 5.90
CA LYS A 87 -5.25 13.94 7.34
C LYS A 87 -4.24 14.98 7.83
N TYR A 88 -3.03 14.98 7.27
CA TYR A 88 -1.90 15.73 7.82
C TYR A 88 -1.12 16.55 6.78
N LEU A 89 -1.29 16.29 5.48
CA LEU A 89 -0.51 16.96 4.43
C LEU A 89 -1.36 17.85 3.53
N GLU A 90 -2.48 18.36 4.07
CA GLU A 90 -3.38 19.30 3.38
C GLU A 90 -3.71 18.88 1.95
N LYS A 91 -3.95 17.57 1.75
CA LYS A 91 -4.30 16.99 0.43
C LYS A 91 -3.24 17.23 -0.66
N ALA A 92 -2.01 17.59 -0.29
CA ALA A 92 -0.96 18.08 -1.19
C ALA A 92 -1.39 19.28 -2.04
N GLU A 93 -2.20 20.20 -1.50
CA GLU A 93 -2.64 21.40 -2.22
C GLU A 93 -1.49 22.40 -2.45
N ASN A 94 -0.66 22.61 -1.44
CA ASN A 94 0.39 23.65 -1.43
C ASN A 94 1.82 23.10 -1.49
N LEU A 95 1.99 21.78 -1.37
CA LEU A 95 3.29 21.11 -1.38
C LEU A 95 3.32 20.04 -2.46
N LYS A 96 4.44 19.98 -3.19
CA LYS A 96 4.81 18.85 -4.02
C LYS A 96 5.53 17.83 -3.15
N ILE A 97 5.03 16.60 -3.13
CA ILE A 97 5.52 15.56 -2.22
C ILE A 97 5.93 14.33 -3.03
N ALA A 98 7.18 13.91 -2.91
CA ALA A 98 7.60 12.60 -3.39
C ALA A 98 7.37 11.54 -2.31
N VAL A 99 7.03 10.32 -2.72
CA VAL A 99 6.74 9.25 -1.77
C VAL A 99 7.00 7.86 -2.38
N ALA A 100 7.61 6.98 -1.59
CA ALA A 100 7.70 5.55 -1.90
C ALA A 100 6.45 4.82 -1.38
N LEU A 101 5.74 4.11 -2.25
CA LEU A 101 4.39 3.60 -1.95
C LEU A 101 4.26 2.10 -2.25
N LYS A 102 3.63 1.34 -1.36
CA LYS A 102 3.16 -0.01 -1.68
C LYS A 102 1.91 0.09 -2.56
N GLY A 103 1.54 -0.99 -3.24
CA GLY A 103 0.36 -1.00 -4.11
C GLY A 103 -0.94 -0.54 -3.43
N CYS A 104 -1.17 -0.93 -2.16
CA CYS A 104 -2.33 -0.45 -1.41
C CYS A 104 -2.29 1.05 -1.11
N ASP A 105 -1.10 1.64 -0.96
CA ASP A 105 -0.96 3.09 -0.79
C ASP A 105 -1.31 3.81 -2.11
N VAL A 106 -0.81 3.31 -3.25
CA VAL A 106 -1.15 3.86 -4.58
C VAL A 106 -2.65 3.80 -4.84
N MET A 107 -3.28 2.63 -4.65
CA MET A 107 -4.74 2.49 -4.77
C MET A 107 -5.49 3.45 -3.84
N GLY A 108 -5.00 3.65 -2.62
CA GLY A 108 -5.58 4.58 -1.66
C GLY A 108 -5.47 6.05 -2.10
N LEU A 109 -4.36 6.45 -2.71
CA LEU A 109 -4.22 7.80 -3.27
C LEU A 109 -5.21 8.04 -4.41
N TYR A 110 -5.40 7.05 -5.30
CA TYR A 110 -6.39 7.14 -6.37
C TYR A 110 -7.82 7.28 -5.83
N GLU A 111 -8.19 6.48 -4.81
CA GLU A 111 -9.50 6.59 -4.17
C GLU A 111 -9.71 7.92 -3.43
N LEU A 112 -8.66 8.48 -2.82
CA LEU A 112 -8.70 9.82 -2.24
C LEU A 112 -8.84 10.89 -3.34
N ALA A 113 -8.16 10.73 -4.47
CA ALA A 113 -8.18 11.70 -5.56
C ALA A 113 -9.57 11.83 -6.20
N LYS A 114 -10.26 10.70 -6.40
CA LYS A 114 -11.66 10.65 -6.86
C LYS A 114 -12.60 11.47 -5.99
N ARG A 115 -12.28 11.60 -4.70
CA ARG A 115 -13.05 12.32 -3.69
C ARG A 115 -12.61 13.77 -3.48
N GLY A 116 -11.57 14.23 -4.18
CA GLY A 116 -10.96 15.55 -3.96
C GLY A 116 -10.23 15.65 -2.62
N GLU A 117 -9.70 14.53 -2.13
CA GLU A 117 -9.00 14.41 -0.85
C GLU A 117 -7.47 14.31 -1.02
N VAL A 118 -6.99 14.29 -2.26
CA VAL A 118 -5.57 14.48 -2.60
C VAL A 118 -5.44 15.02 -4.02
N ARG A 119 -4.45 15.89 -4.24
CA ARG A 119 -4.10 16.45 -5.54
C ARG A 119 -2.92 15.68 -6.15
N LEU A 120 -3.21 14.67 -6.98
CA LEU A 120 -2.18 13.77 -7.54
C LEU A 120 -1.17 14.46 -8.46
N GLU A 121 -1.50 15.61 -9.07
CA GLU A 121 -0.50 16.35 -9.85
C GLU A 121 0.70 16.78 -9.01
N ASN A 122 0.49 17.03 -7.71
CA ASN A 122 1.52 17.42 -6.74
C ASN A 122 2.18 16.23 -6.03
N VAL A 123 1.82 15.00 -6.38
CA VAL A 123 2.44 13.80 -5.80
C VAL A 123 3.33 13.14 -6.86
N LEU A 124 4.58 12.85 -6.48
CA LEU A 124 5.53 12.05 -7.24
C LEU A 124 5.61 10.66 -6.60
N MET A 125 5.09 9.65 -7.29
CA MET A 125 4.91 8.31 -6.76
C MET A 125 6.00 7.36 -7.25
N LEU A 126 6.79 6.81 -6.32
CA LEU A 126 7.69 5.70 -6.58
C LEU A 126 7.07 4.43 -5.99
N GLY A 127 6.40 3.66 -6.84
CA GLY A 127 5.67 2.47 -6.43
C GLY A 127 6.60 1.28 -6.22
N LEU A 128 6.48 0.58 -5.09
CA LEU A 128 7.31 -0.57 -4.73
C LEU A 128 6.59 -1.89 -5.06
N ASN A 129 7.26 -2.82 -5.74
CA ASN A 129 6.73 -4.16 -5.89
C ASN A 129 6.58 -4.83 -4.50
N CYS A 130 5.43 -5.41 -4.21
CA CYS A 130 5.10 -5.84 -2.86
C CYS A 130 4.52 -7.26 -2.84
N GLY A 131 5.13 -8.13 -2.04
CA GLY A 131 4.60 -9.47 -1.77
C GLY A 131 3.56 -9.51 -0.65
N GLY A 132 3.60 -8.53 0.25
CA GLY A 132 2.78 -8.39 1.45
C GLY A 132 3.60 -7.85 2.60
N SER A 133 2.95 -7.63 3.74
CA SER A 133 3.58 -7.22 5.00
C SER A 133 3.09 -8.14 6.11
N ILE A 134 3.81 -8.16 7.23
CA ILE A 134 3.53 -8.99 8.41
C ILE A 134 3.23 -8.02 9.56
N SER A 135 2.25 -8.31 10.43
CA SER A 135 1.99 -7.42 11.57
C SER A 135 3.15 -7.45 12.57
N PRO A 136 3.50 -6.33 13.23
CA PRO A 136 4.59 -6.29 14.21
C PRO A 136 4.45 -7.34 15.31
N GLU A 137 3.25 -7.49 15.85
CA GLU A 137 2.95 -8.50 16.88
C GLU A 137 3.16 -9.93 16.34
N MET A 138 2.61 -10.23 15.16
CA MET A 138 2.75 -11.55 14.55
C MET A 138 4.20 -11.84 14.18
N ALA A 139 4.95 -10.84 13.72
CA ALA A 139 6.36 -10.97 13.41
C ALA A 139 7.18 -11.34 14.64
N ARG A 140 6.96 -10.65 15.77
CA ARG A 140 7.63 -10.98 17.04
C ARG A 140 7.30 -12.39 17.50
N LYS A 141 6.03 -12.80 17.48
CA LYS A 141 5.61 -14.18 17.82
C LYS A 141 6.26 -15.20 16.90
N MET A 142 6.20 -14.97 15.59
CA MET A 142 6.81 -15.83 14.57
C MET A 142 8.32 -16.04 14.81
N ILE A 143 9.04 -14.99 15.18
CA ILE A 143 10.50 -15.06 15.40
C ILE A 143 10.84 -15.88 16.64
N VAL A 144 10.04 -15.78 17.70
CA VAL A 144 10.19 -16.64 18.87
C VAL A 144 9.81 -18.09 18.55
N GLU A 145 8.63 -18.31 17.99
CA GLU A 145 8.03 -19.64 17.89
C GLU A 145 8.57 -20.46 16.71
N THR A 146 8.92 -19.81 15.61
CA THR A 146 9.36 -20.51 14.38
C THR A 146 10.87 -20.46 14.20
N PHE A 147 11.50 -19.33 14.56
CA PHE A 147 12.95 -19.15 14.41
C PHE A 147 13.72 -19.45 15.70
N ALA A 148 13.05 -19.56 16.86
CA ALA A 148 13.69 -19.74 18.17
C ALA A 148 14.73 -18.65 18.48
N VAL A 149 14.49 -17.43 17.97
CA VAL A 149 15.38 -16.27 18.11
C VAL A 149 14.72 -15.22 19.00
N ASN A 150 15.52 -14.50 19.79
CA ASN A 150 15.02 -13.31 20.49
C ASN A 150 14.72 -12.21 19.44
N PRO A 151 13.47 -11.73 19.30
CA PRO A 151 13.09 -10.73 18.30
C PRO A 151 13.90 -9.43 18.40
N ASP A 152 14.41 -9.07 19.59
CA ASP A 152 15.19 -7.85 19.80
C ASP A 152 16.61 -7.92 19.21
N LEU A 153 17.09 -9.12 18.89
CA LEU A 153 18.38 -9.34 18.26
C LEU A 153 18.34 -9.25 16.73
N VAL A 154 17.14 -9.23 16.12
CA VAL A 154 17.03 -9.16 14.67
C VAL A 154 17.47 -7.80 14.15
N LYS A 155 18.43 -7.80 13.23
CA LYS A 155 19.02 -6.58 12.64
C LYS A 155 18.45 -6.27 11.27
N LYS A 156 18.17 -7.30 10.48
CA LYS A 156 17.67 -7.18 9.11
C LYS A 156 16.70 -8.32 8.83
N GLU A 157 15.73 -8.02 7.99
CA GLU A 157 14.80 -8.99 7.45
C GLU A 157 14.70 -8.78 5.93
N ARG A 158 14.48 -9.87 5.18
CA ARG A 158 14.26 -9.79 3.75
C ARG A 158 13.36 -10.92 3.27
N ILE A 159 12.64 -10.66 2.18
CA ILE A 159 11.89 -11.68 1.45
C ILE A 159 12.60 -11.94 0.13
N ALA A 160 13.30 -13.06 0.03
CA ALA A 160 14.03 -13.42 -1.19
C ALA A 160 13.73 -14.86 -1.59
N LYS A 161 13.50 -15.09 -2.88
CA LYS A 161 13.30 -16.43 -3.47
C LYS A 161 12.22 -17.26 -2.75
N GLY A 162 11.14 -16.62 -2.31
CA GLY A 162 10.02 -17.28 -1.63
C GLY A 162 10.27 -17.64 -0.16
N LYS A 163 11.40 -17.22 0.41
CA LYS A 163 11.72 -17.41 1.83
C LYS A 163 11.69 -16.08 2.56
N PHE A 164 11.21 -16.12 3.80
CA PHE A 164 11.41 -15.08 4.78
C PHE A 164 12.75 -15.33 5.47
N ILE A 165 13.64 -14.34 5.45
CA ILE A 165 15.00 -14.42 5.94
C ILE A 165 15.17 -13.40 7.06
N VAL A 166 15.74 -13.85 8.17
CA VAL A 166 15.99 -13.07 9.38
C VAL A 166 17.47 -13.13 9.69
N GLU A 167 18.11 -11.98 9.82
CA GLU A 167 19.53 -11.87 10.15
C GLU A 167 19.70 -11.34 11.58
N THR A 168 20.49 -12.07 12.36
CA THR A 168 20.98 -11.69 13.69
C THR A 168 22.48 -11.37 13.61
N PRO A 169 23.11 -10.85 14.67
CA PRO A 169 24.57 -10.65 14.68
C PRO A 169 25.39 -11.94 14.49
N GLU A 170 24.81 -13.11 14.79
CA GLU A 170 25.52 -14.40 14.81
C GLU A 170 25.17 -15.30 13.62
N GLU A 171 23.89 -15.32 13.23
CA GLU A 171 23.37 -16.27 12.25
C GLU A 171 22.25 -15.66 11.38
N GLU A 172 22.13 -16.19 10.17
CA GLU A 172 21.03 -15.96 9.23
C GLU A 172 20.10 -17.18 9.20
N PHE A 173 18.82 -16.95 9.40
CA PHE A 173 17.79 -17.98 9.35
C PHE A 173 16.86 -17.77 8.16
N SER A 174 16.37 -18.85 7.53
CA SER A 174 15.41 -18.74 6.43
C SER A 174 14.32 -19.79 6.48
N ILE A 175 13.06 -19.36 6.29
CA ILE A 175 11.89 -20.26 6.25
C ILE A 175 11.03 -19.92 5.03
N PRO A 176 10.54 -20.91 4.27
CA PRO A 176 9.58 -20.70 3.19
C PRO A 176 8.31 -19.96 3.67
N ILE A 177 7.85 -18.97 2.90
CA ILE A 177 6.71 -18.13 3.29
C ILE A 177 5.41 -18.92 3.36
N ASP A 178 5.21 -19.87 2.44
CA ASP A 178 4.04 -20.77 2.43
C ASP A 178 3.91 -21.54 3.74
N LYS A 179 5.01 -22.09 4.27
CA LYS A 179 5.03 -22.77 5.56
C LYS A 179 4.68 -21.85 6.72
N LEU A 180 5.16 -20.61 6.70
CA LEU A 180 4.76 -19.61 7.70
C LEU A 180 3.26 -19.36 7.62
N GLU A 181 2.72 -19.16 6.43
CA GLU A 181 1.29 -18.91 6.22
C GLU A 181 0.37 -20.06 6.63
N GLU A 182 0.79 -21.31 6.39
CA GLU A 182 0.12 -22.53 6.85
C GLU A 182 0.10 -22.64 8.38
N ALA A 183 1.17 -22.20 9.03
CA ALA A 183 1.26 -22.12 10.50
C ALA A 183 0.58 -20.88 11.09
N ASN A 184 -0.22 -20.13 10.30
CA ASN A 184 -0.84 -18.85 10.66
C ASN A 184 0.15 -17.72 10.99
N PHE A 185 1.44 -17.90 10.71
CA PHE A 185 2.44 -16.84 10.69
C PHE A 185 2.54 -16.22 9.28
N GLY A 186 3.38 -15.21 9.10
CA GLY A 186 3.59 -14.60 7.78
C GLY A 186 2.62 -13.47 7.43
N ARG A 187 2.32 -13.31 6.12
CA ARG A 187 1.70 -12.08 5.61
C ARG A 187 0.32 -11.85 6.22
N ARG A 188 -0.05 -10.58 6.42
CA ARG A 188 -1.40 -10.15 6.81
C ARG A 188 -2.47 -10.76 5.92
N SER A 189 -3.62 -11.11 6.50
CA SER A 189 -4.71 -11.81 5.81
C SER A 189 -5.08 -11.11 4.48
N ASN A 190 -5.22 -9.78 4.52
CA ASN A 190 -5.60 -8.98 3.36
C ASN A 190 -4.50 -8.96 2.29
N CYS A 191 -3.22 -8.95 2.68
CA CYS A 191 -2.09 -8.97 1.76
C CYS A 191 -2.05 -10.27 0.93
N ARG A 192 -2.44 -11.41 1.53
CA ARG A 192 -2.54 -12.69 0.83
C ARG A 192 -3.51 -12.61 -0.34
N ARG A 193 -4.62 -11.87 -0.19
CA ARG A 193 -5.66 -11.68 -1.22
C ARG A 193 -5.39 -10.53 -2.20
N CYS A 194 -4.30 -9.77 -2.07
CA CYS A 194 -4.03 -8.61 -2.92
C CYS A 194 -3.61 -9.02 -4.34
N LYS A 195 -4.21 -8.42 -5.38
CA LYS A 195 -3.84 -8.63 -6.80
C LYS A 195 -2.98 -7.52 -7.40
N LEU A 196 -2.67 -6.44 -6.67
CA LEU A 196 -1.72 -5.43 -7.13
C LEU A 196 -0.33 -5.73 -6.56
N LYS A 197 0.56 -6.29 -7.40
CA LYS A 197 1.92 -6.69 -6.99
C LYS A 197 2.98 -5.72 -7.47
N ILE A 198 2.87 -5.25 -8.71
CA ILE A 198 3.72 -4.20 -9.28
C ILE A 198 2.84 -2.97 -9.52
N PRO A 199 3.00 -1.87 -8.76
CA PRO A 199 2.13 -0.71 -8.84
C PRO A 199 2.46 0.18 -10.05
N ARG A 200 2.11 -0.29 -11.26
CA ARG A 200 2.32 0.44 -12.53
C ARG A 200 1.48 1.71 -12.71
N GLN A 201 0.71 2.07 -11.69
CA GLN A 201 -0.06 3.30 -11.62
C GLN A 201 0.71 4.43 -10.93
N ALA A 202 1.85 4.11 -10.31
CA ALA A 202 2.80 5.11 -9.84
C ALA A 202 3.52 5.77 -11.04
N ASP A 203 4.35 6.78 -10.79
CA ASP A 203 5.17 7.40 -11.84
C ASP A 203 6.34 6.48 -12.26
N LEU A 204 6.90 5.77 -11.30
CA LEU A 204 7.89 4.70 -11.49
C LEU A 204 7.46 3.47 -10.69
N ALA A 205 7.54 2.28 -11.28
CA ALA A 205 7.37 1.02 -10.55
C ALA A 205 8.73 0.35 -10.32
N CYS A 206 9.13 0.25 -9.05
CA CYS A 206 10.46 -0.10 -8.60
C CYS A 206 10.47 -1.41 -7.78
N GLY A 207 11.57 -2.14 -7.84
CA GLY A 207 11.93 -3.15 -6.85
C GLY A 207 12.88 -4.22 -7.38
N GLU A 208 13.15 -5.25 -6.59
CA GLU A 208 14.17 -6.25 -6.91
C GLU A 208 13.74 -7.35 -7.90
N TRP A 209 12.43 -7.51 -8.15
CA TRP A 209 11.96 -8.65 -8.95
C TRP A 209 12.45 -8.55 -10.40
N GLY A 210 13.21 -9.57 -10.80
CA GLY A 210 13.79 -9.67 -12.13
C GLY A 210 15.17 -9.03 -12.29
N VAL A 211 15.77 -8.50 -11.22
CA VAL A 211 17.18 -8.06 -11.23
C VAL A 211 18.10 -9.28 -11.31
N MET A 212 19.09 -9.25 -12.20
CA MET A 212 20.03 -10.34 -12.41
C MET A 212 21.43 -9.82 -12.75
N GLY A 213 22.45 -10.48 -12.20
CA GLY A 213 23.85 -10.27 -12.59
C GLY A 213 24.46 -8.94 -12.14
N MET A 214 23.73 -8.14 -11.36
CA MET A 214 24.20 -6.89 -10.79
C MET A 214 23.34 -6.48 -9.59
N GLU A 215 23.86 -5.56 -8.77
CA GLU A 215 23.11 -4.91 -7.70
C GLU A 215 22.38 -3.70 -8.26
N ALA A 216 21.09 -3.87 -8.56
CA ALA A 216 20.26 -2.82 -9.16
C ALA A 216 18.84 -2.87 -8.61
N THR A 217 18.07 -1.84 -8.90
CA THR A 217 16.60 -1.83 -8.78
C THR A 217 16.01 -1.97 -10.18
N PHE A 218 15.05 -2.88 -10.37
CA PHE A 218 14.24 -2.94 -11.58
C PHE A 218 13.25 -1.78 -11.56
N VAL A 219 13.33 -0.88 -12.54
CA VAL A 219 12.46 0.29 -12.67
C VAL A 219 11.69 0.22 -14.00
N GLU A 220 10.36 0.25 -13.92
CA GLU A 220 9.48 0.49 -15.06
C GLU A 220 9.04 1.96 -15.02
N VAL A 221 9.16 2.65 -16.15
CA VAL A 221 8.71 4.04 -16.31
C VAL A 221 7.24 4.05 -16.67
N CYS A 222 6.39 4.58 -15.79
CA CYS A 222 4.93 4.47 -15.89
C CYS A 222 4.23 5.80 -16.16
N SER A 223 4.96 6.93 -16.12
CA SER A 223 4.42 8.24 -16.46
C SER A 223 5.48 9.17 -17.03
N ALA A 224 5.03 10.28 -17.64
CA ALA A 224 5.90 11.37 -18.07
C ALA A 224 6.68 12.01 -16.90
N LYS A 225 6.09 12.09 -15.69
CA LYS A 225 6.80 12.62 -14.50
C LYS A 225 7.95 11.69 -14.11
N GLY A 226 7.70 10.38 -14.10
CA GLY A 226 8.72 9.36 -13.79
C GLY A 226 9.84 9.34 -14.82
N ALA A 227 9.49 9.45 -16.10
CA ALA A 227 10.47 9.54 -17.20
C ALA A 227 11.41 10.75 -17.04
N GLU A 228 10.85 11.92 -16.72
CA GLU A 228 11.64 13.14 -16.54
C GLU A 228 12.53 13.06 -15.29
N LEU A 229 12.02 12.53 -14.17
CA LEU A 229 12.81 12.32 -12.96
C LEU A 229 14.03 11.43 -13.23
N LEU A 230 13.81 10.25 -13.83
CA LEU A 230 14.89 9.29 -14.09
C LEU A 230 15.94 9.86 -15.06
N LYS A 231 15.48 10.59 -16.08
CA LYS A 231 16.36 11.29 -17.03
C LYS A 231 17.23 12.32 -16.32
N GLN A 232 16.64 13.20 -15.52
CA GLN A 232 17.38 14.26 -14.83
C GLN A 232 18.36 13.67 -13.82
N ALA A 233 17.94 12.68 -13.05
CA ALA A 233 18.81 11.97 -12.10
C ALA A 233 20.01 11.33 -12.80
N LYS A 234 19.78 10.65 -13.93
CA LYS A 234 20.85 10.08 -14.75
C LYS A 234 21.81 11.15 -15.28
N THR A 235 21.29 12.26 -15.80
CA THR A 235 22.11 13.37 -16.30
C THR A 235 22.93 14.02 -15.19
N ALA A 236 22.39 14.10 -13.98
CA ALA A 236 23.09 14.59 -12.80
C ALA A 236 24.12 13.59 -12.22
N GLY A 237 24.19 12.36 -12.73
CA GLY A 237 25.12 11.34 -12.26
C GLY A 237 24.80 10.78 -10.87
N VAL A 238 23.55 10.91 -10.40
CA VAL A 238 23.14 10.36 -9.09
C VAL A 238 22.72 8.89 -9.19
N VAL A 239 22.37 8.43 -10.39
CA VAL A 239 22.06 7.05 -10.73
C VAL A 239 22.64 6.65 -12.08
N GLU A 240 23.01 5.38 -12.20
CA GLU A 240 23.31 4.73 -13.47
C GLU A 240 22.13 3.88 -13.93
N THR A 241 21.96 3.76 -15.25
CA THR A 241 20.87 2.99 -15.85
C THR A 241 21.42 2.00 -16.86
N PHE A 242 20.99 0.75 -16.77
CA PHE A 242 21.37 -0.33 -17.66
C PHE A 242 20.12 -0.95 -18.29
N PRO A 243 20.19 -1.45 -19.52
CA PRO A 243 19.10 -2.23 -20.09
C PRO A 243 18.93 -3.53 -19.27
N PRO A 244 17.70 -3.91 -18.89
CA PRO A 244 17.47 -5.16 -18.20
C PRO A 244 17.79 -6.33 -19.14
N VAL A 245 18.38 -7.40 -18.60
CA VAL A 245 18.61 -8.61 -19.39
C VAL A 245 17.27 -9.26 -19.75
N PRO A 246 17.07 -9.81 -20.96
CA PRO A 246 15.78 -10.38 -21.37
C PRO A 246 15.22 -11.42 -20.39
N LYS A 247 16.10 -12.29 -19.87
CA LYS A 247 15.75 -13.29 -18.85
C LYS A 247 15.25 -12.67 -17.54
N GLY A 248 15.75 -11.48 -17.18
CA GLY A 248 15.33 -10.73 -16.00
C GLY A 248 13.90 -10.20 -16.14
N VAL A 249 13.56 -9.67 -17.32
CA VAL A 249 12.19 -9.26 -17.67
C VAL A 249 11.23 -10.44 -17.59
N GLU A 250 11.61 -11.60 -18.13
CA GLU A 250 10.80 -12.83 -18.03
C GLU A 250 10.60 -13.27 -16.57
N ILE A 251 11.66 -13.24 -15.76
CA ILE A 251 11.59 -13.64 -14.34
C ILE A 251 10.69 -12.69 -13.56
N ARG A 252 10.77 -11.37 -13.80
CA ARG A 252 9.86 -10.39 -13.18
C ARG A 252 8.40 -10.75 -13.44
N GLY A 253 8.05 -11.03 -14.69
CA GLY A 253 6.71 -11.46 -15.07
C GLY A 253 6.31 -12.82 -14.46
N LYS A 254 7.23 -13.77 -14.37
CA LYS A 254 6.98 -15.07 -13.72
C LYS A 254 6.72 -14.93 -12.21
N ILE A 255 7.49 -14.09 -11.52
CA ILE A 255 7.28 -13.82 -10.08
C ILE A 255 5.93 -13.16 -9.87
N GLU A 256 5.59 -12.13 -10.65
CA GLU A 256 4.28 -11.45 -10.56
C GLU A 256 3.14 -12.46 -10.77
N LYS A 257 3.18 -13.28 -11.83
CA LYS A 257 2.17 -14.32 -12.10
C LYS A 257 2.04 -15.34 -10.97
N SER A 258 3.17 -15.78 -10.39
CA SER A 258 3.17 -16.68 -9.23
C SER A 258 2.45 -16.05 -8.03
N MET A 259 2.76 -14.78 -7.75
CA MET A 259 2.16 -14.03 -6.66
C MET A 259 0.66 -13.75 -6.86
N LEU A 260 0.21 -13.59 -8.11
CA LEU A 260 -1.20 -13.50 -8.46
C LEU A 260 -1.93 -14.83 -8.26
N LYS A 261 -1.33 -15.94 -8.69
CA LYS A 261 -1.89 -17.29 -8.50
C LYS A 261 -2.06 -17.62 -7.01
N LEU A 262 -1.07 -17.29 -6.18
CA LEU A 262 -1.19 -17.42 -4.73
C LEU A 262 -2.33 -16.57 -4.17
N ALA A 263 -2.49 -15.34 -4.66
CA ALA A 263 -3.58 -14.48 -4.22
C ALA A 263 -4.97 -15.00 -4.63
N GLU A 264 -5.07 -15.66 -5.78
CA GLU A 264 -6.29 -16.32 -6.23
C GLU A 264 -6.67 -17.49 -5.34
N GLY A 265 -5.71 -18.37 -5.00
CA GLY A 265 -5.97 -19.48 -4.07
C GLY A 265 -6.43 -18.99 -2.69
N TRP A 266 -5.84 -17.92 -2.16
CA TRP A 266 -6.29 -17.32 -0.90
C TRP A 266 -7.65 -16.65 -1.00
N ARG A 267 -7.97 -15.97 -2.11
CA ARG A 267 -9.31 -15.43 -2.35
C ARG A 267 -10.36 -16.53 -2.39
N GLU A 268 -10.09 -17.61 -3.13
CA GLU A 268 -10.99 -18.75 -3.21
C GLU A 268 -11.26 -19.35 -1.84
N LYS A 269 -10.21 -19.70 -1.09
CA LYS A 269 -10.29 -20.24 0.26
C LYS A 269 -11.06 -19.32 1.21
N ASP A 270 -10.67 -18.05 1.30
CA ASP A 270 -11.22 -17.12 2.27
C ASP A 270 -12.68 -16.76 1.94
N PHE A 271 -13.02 -16.53 0.66
CA PHE A 271 -14.38 -16.19 0.27
C PHE A 271 -15.34 -17.38 0.34
N GLN A 272 -14.87 -18.60 0.04
CA GLN A 272 -15.67 -19.81 0.28
C GLN A 272 -15.97 -19.98 1.77
N SER A 273 -15.01 -19.69 2.65
CA SER A 273 -15.20 -19.81 4.11
C SER A 273 -16.28 -18.87 4.67
N LEU A 274 -16.56 -17.76 3.98
CA LEU A 274 -17.64 -16.83 4.34
C LEU A 274 -19.04 -17.41 4.09
N GLY A 275 -19.16 -18.42 3.24
CA GLY A 275 -20.44 -18.91 2.71
C GLY A 275 -21.18 -17.85 1.88
N GLU A 276 -22.46 -18.10 1.63
CA GLU A 276 -23.31 -17.26 0.78
C GLU A 276 -24.62 -16.88 1.49
N GLY A 277 -25.27 -15.82 0.99
CA GLY A 277 -26.60 -15.38 1.42
C GLY A 277 -26.76 -15.28 2.94
N LYS A 278 -27.66 -16.08 3.52
CA LYS A 278 -27.95 -16.09 4.95
C LYS A 278 -26.76 -16.56 5.81
N THR A 279 -25.93 -17.47 5.29
CA THR A 279 -24.76 -17.97 6.01
C THR A 279 -23.74 -16.86 6.21
N ARG A 280 -23.42 -16.14 5.13
CA ARG A 280 -22.53 -14.98 5.19
C ARG A 280 -23.09 -13.86 6.07
N LEU A 281 -24.37 -13.55 5.92
CA LEU A 281 -25.04 -12.54 6.75
C LEU A 281 -24.96 -12.90 8.23
N LYS A 282 -25.16 -14.17 8.59
CA LYS A 282 -25.01 -14.63 9.97
C LYS A 282 -23.59 -14.41 10.49
N GLN A 283 -22.56 -14.80 9.73
CA GLN A 283 -21.17 -14.55 10.14
C GLN A 283 -20.87 -13.05 10.32
N LEU A 284 -21.34 -12.19 9.41
CA LEU A 284 -21.22 -10.74 9.54
C LEU A 284 -21.86 -10.23 10.84
N VAL A 285 -23.10 -10.66 11.13
CA VAL A 285 -23.81 -10.25 12.36
C VAL A 285 -23.08 -10.76 13.60
N ASP A 286 -22.67 -12.02 13.61
CA ASP A 286 -21.99 -12.66 14.75
C ASP A 286 -20.64 -11.96 15.02
N GLU A 287 -19.81 -11.76 13.99
CA GLU A 287 -18.51 -11.09 14.13
C GLU A 287 -18.65 -9.62 14.55
N THR A 288 -19.59 -8.89 13.94
CA THR A 288 -19.80 -7.47 14.24
C THR A 288 -20.50 -7.21 15.57
N SER A 289 -21.15 -8.23 16.17
CA SER A 289 -21.73 -8.13 17.52
C SER A 289 -20.69 -7.83 18.60
N ARG A 290 -19.40 -8.07 18.32
CA ARG A 290 -18.28 -7.74 19.21
C ARG A 290 -17.87 -6.26 19.11
N CYS A 291 -18.42 -5.49 18.18
CA CYS A 291 -17.94 -4.13 17.89
C CYS A 291 -18.16 -3.16 19.06
N ILE A 292 -17.08 -2.51 19.49
CA ILE A 292 -17.12 -1.48 20.55
C ILE A 292 -17.36 -0.06 20.03
N LYS A 293 -17.63 0.10 18.73
CA LYS A 293 -17.92 1.40 18.09
C LYS A 293 -16.81 2.44 18.34
N CYS A 294 -15.54 2.04 18.20
CA CYS A 294 -14.37 2.93 18.34
C CYS A 294 -14.10 3.81 17.12
N TYR A 295 -14.79 3.57 15.99
CA TYR A 295 -14.66 4.29 14.71
C TYR A 295 -13.30 4.21 14.00
N THR A 296 -12.29 3.52 14.55
CA THR A 296 -10.98 3.36 13.90
C THR A 296 -11.08 2.87 12.47
N CYS A 297 -11.95 1.88 12.21
CA CYS A 297 -12.17 1.29 10.89
C CYS A 297 -12.79 2.24 9.84
N ILE A 298 -13.33 3.38 10.27
CA ILE A 298 -13.83 4.49 9.44
C ILE A 298 -12.71 5.51 9.25
N GLU A 299 -12.07 5.92 10.34
CA GLU A 299 -11.01 6.94 10.33
C GLU A 299 -9.85 6.60 9.40
N VAL A 300 -9.46 5.32 9.36
CA VAL A 300 -8.31 4.84 8.57
C VAL A 300 -8.67 4.50 7.11
N CYS A 301 -9.95 4.53 6.75
CA CYS A 301 -10.40 4.11 5.43
C CYS A 301 -10.29 5.26 4.41
N PRO A 302 -9.50 5.13 3.32
CA PRO A 302 -9.41 6.18 2.30
C PRO A 302 -10.74 6.42 1.58
N ALA A 303 -11.54 5.38 1.37
CA ALA A 303 -12.85 5.48 0.72
C ALA A 303 -13.89 6.26 1.57
N LEU A 304 -13.66 6.41 2.87
CA LEU A 304 -14.52 7.18 3.78
C LEU A 304 -13.94 8.55 4.13
N SER A 305 -12.83 8.97 3.51
CA SER A 305 -12.29 10.32 3.76
C SER A 305 -13.29 11.39 3.35
N GLY A 306 -13.55 12.34 4.25
CA GLY A 306 -14.52 13.40 4.04
C GLY A 306 -15.99 12.94 4.01
N THR A 307 -16.29 11.68 4.34
CA THR A 307 -17.65 11.15 4.46
C THR A 307 -18.10 11.20 5.93
N LYS A 308 -19.22 11.88 6.18
CA LYS A 308 -19.89 11.81 7.48
C LYS A 308 -20.82 10.60 7.48
N VAL A 309 -20.43 9.52 8.16
CA VAL A 309 -21.35 8.40 8.41
C VAL A 309 -22.49 8.95 9.27
N SER A 310 -23.72 8.88 8.77
CA SER A 310 -24.86 9.62 9.33
C SER A 310 -25.15 9.27 10.79
N ASP A 311 -25.45 10.29 11.59
CA ASP A 311 -25.88 10.14 12.99
C ASP A 311 -27.15 9.29 13.16
N PHE A 312 -27.99 9.17 12.12
CA PHE A 312 -29.28 8.47 12.18
C PHE A 312 -29.21 6.96 12.44
N THR A 313 -28.12 6.28 12.05
CA THR A 313 -27.93 4.84 12.31
C THR A 313 -27.10 4.57 13.56
N ILE A 314 -26.62 5.64 14.21
CA ILE A 314 -25.69 5.59 15.34
C ILE A 314 -26.44 6.06 16.58
N THR A 315 -27.01 5.12 17.34
CA THR A 315 -27.52 5.46 18.68
C THR A 315 -26.34 5.82 19.60
N PRO A 316 -26.29 7.04 20.18
CA PRO A 316 -25.26 7.40 21.14
C PRO A 316 -25.24 6.45 22.34
N GLY A 317 -24.05 6.14 22.87
CA GLY A 317 -23.90 5.27 24.05
C GLY A 317 -24.19 3.77 23.87
N LYS A 318 -24.87 3.36 22.79
CA LYS A 318 -25.21 1.93 22.56
C LYS A 318 -24.03 1.13 22.01
N VAL A 319 -23.53 0.17 22.78
CA VAL A 319 -22.46 -0.76 22.40
C VAL A 319 -22.89 -2.19 22.76
N PRO A 320 -22.82 -3.17 21.84
CA PRO A 320 -22.44 -3.03 20.43
C PRO A 320 -23.45 -2.21 19.62
N PRO A 321 -23.04 -1.58 18.51
CA PRO A 321 -23.98 -0.91 17.61
C PRO A 321 -24.94 -1.91 16.98
N SER A 322 -26.10 -1.43 16.51
CA SER A 322 -26.97 -2.27 15.68
C SER A 322 -26.28 -2.63 14.36
N PHE A 323 -26.61 -3.77 13.77
CA PHE A 323 -26.07 -4.19 12.46
C PHE A 323 -26.25 -3.14 11.35
N ALA A 324 -27.26 -2.27 11.44
CA ALA A 324 -27.46 -1.15 10.51
C ALA A 324 -26.24 -0.20 10.39
N PHE A 325 -25.48 -0.01 11.48
CA PHE A 325 -24.22 0.74 11.45
C PHE A 325 -23.20 0.08 10.52
N HIS A 326 -23.03 -1.23 10.66
CA HIS A 326 -22.11 -2.01 9.85
C HIS A 326 -22.58 -2.10 8.40
N ALA A 327 -23.87 -2.35 8.17
CA ALA A 327 -24.46 -2.41 6.83
C ALA A 327 -24.29 -1.10 6.06
N LEU A 328 -24.53 0.06 6.70
CA LEU A 328 -24.29 1.37 6.09
C LEU A 328 -22.81 1.57 5.77
N ARG A 329 -21.91 1.21 6.69
CA ARG A 329 -20.48 1.31 6.44
C ARG A 329 -20.05 0.42 5.27
N TYR A 330 -20.51 -0.83 5.23
CA TYR A 330 -20.22 -1.78 4.15
C TYR A 330 -20.71 -1.24 2.80
N SER A 331 -21.92 -0.68 2.74
CA SER A 331 -22.46 -0.12 1.49
C SER A 331 -21.70 1.10 0.99
N LEU A 332 -21.21 1.97 1.88
CA LEU A 332 -20.43 3.16 1.51
C LEU A 332 -19.03 2.85 0.95
N VAL A 333 -18.51 1.64 1.18
CA VAL A 333 -17.15 1.24 0.80
C VAL A 333 -17.16 0.10 -0.23
N ALA A 334 -18.31 -0.52 -0.50
CA ALA A 334 -18.42 -1.73 -1.31
C ALA A 334 -17.75 -1.58 -2.69
N ASP A 335 -17.95 -0.48 -3.39
CA ASP A 335 -17.34 -0.24 -4.70
C ASP A 335 -15.85 0.17 -4.62
N SER A 336 -15.43 0.74 -3.50
CA SER A 336 -14.16 1.48 -3.36
C SER A 336 -13.15 0.81 -2.43
N CYS A 337 -13.45 -0.40 -1.92
CA CYS A 337 -12.53 -1.11 -1.04
C CYS A 337 -11.28 -1.56 -1.81
N ILE A 338 -10.13 -1.08 -1.35
CA ILE A 338 -8.80 -1.42 -1.88
C ILE A 338 -8.12 -2.59 -1.14
N ASN A 339 -8.84 -3.26 -0.23
CA ASN A 339 -8.34 -4.38 0.58
C ASN A 339 -7.02 -4.09 1.33
N CYS A 340 -6.85 -2.85 1.84
CA CYS A 340 -5.61 -2.40 2.49
C CYS A 340 -5.37 -2.98 3.89
N GLY A 341 -6.40 -3.56 4.53
CA GLY A 341 -6.27 -4.24 5.83
C GLY A 341 -6.35 -3.35 7.07
N GLN A 342 -6.21 -2.03 6.96
CA GLN A 342 -6.15 -1.13 8.12
C GLN A 342 -7.34 -1.25 9.08
N CYS A 343 -8.53 -1.48 8.53
CA CYS A 343 -9.75 -1.61 9.33
C CYS A 343 -9.87 -2.93 10.11
N GLU A 344 -9.11 -3.95 9.73
CA GLU A 344 -9.03 -5.25 10.40
C GLU A 344 -7.86 -5.23 11.39
N GLU A 345 -6.67 -4.83 10.93
CA GLU A 345 -5.45 -4.72 11.74
C GLU A 345 -5.63 -3.86 12.99
N LEU A 346 -6.32 -2.71 12.86
CA LEU A 346 -6.50 -1.76 13.96
C LEU A 346 -7.83 -1.96 14.70
N CYS A 347 -8.53 -3.07 14.46
CA CYS A 347 -9.76 -3.38 15.17
C CYS A 347 -9.41 -4.00 16.54
N PRO A 348 -9.74 -3.36 17.67
CA PRO A 348 -9.42 -3.91 18.99
C PRO A 348 -10.22 -5.18 19.35
N MET A 349 -11.13 -5.59 18.47
CA MET A 349 -12.00 -6.75 18.64
C MET A 349 -11.72 -7.84 17.61
N ASP A 350 -10.64 -7.71 16.83
CA ASP A 350 -10.23 -8.66 15.78
C ASP A 350 -11.36 -9.01 14.81
N ILE A 351 -12.19 -8.02 14.46
CA ILE A 351 -13.25 -8.20 13.47
C ILE A 351 -12.60 -8.24 12.08
N PRO A 352 -12.87 -9.28 11.24
CA PRO A 352 -12.26 -9.45 9.92
C PRO A 352 -12.86 -8.50 8.88
N ASN A 353 -12.79 -7.19 9.16
CA ASN A 353 -13.40 -6.14 8.36
C ASN A 353 -12.86 -6.11 6.93
N ALA A 354 -11.58 -6.39 6.73
CA ALA A 354 -10.98 -6.35 5.41
C ALA A 354 -11.45 -7.53 4.56
N LEU A 355 -11.62 -8.72 5.17
CA LEU A 355 -12.21 -9.88 4.51
C LEU A 355 -13.64 -9.59 4.01
N PHE A 356 -14.53 -9.12 4.88
CA PHE A 356 -15.92 -8.79 4.52
C PHE A 356 -16.01 -7.69 3.45
N MET A 357 -15.28 -6.59 3.64
CA MET A 357 -15.28 -5.49 2.67
C MET A 357 -14.74 -5.92 1.32
N HIS A 358 -13.69 -6.75 1.31
CA HIS A 358 -13.09 -7.23 0.07
C HIS A 358 -13.99 -8.22 -0.66
N SER A 359 -14.74 -9.08 0.05
CA SER A 359 -15.72 -9.97 -0.61
C SER A 359 -16.80 -9.16 -1.32
N PHE A 360 -17.36 -8.13 -0.66
CA PHE A 360 -18.34 -7.26 -1.32
C PHE A 360 -17.74 -6.49 -2.49
N ALA A 361 -16.50 -6.02 -2.34
CA ALA A 361 -15.85 -5.28 -3.41
C ALA A 361 -15.61 -6.13 -4.64
N VAL A 362 -15.15 -7.37 -4.49
CA VAL A 362 -14.97 -8.26 -5.65
C VAL A 362 -16.30 -8.49 -6.38
N GLU A 363 -17.40 -8.72 -5.66
CA GLU A 363 -18.73 -8.87 -6.27
C GLU A 363 -19.17 -7.60 -7.01
N PHE A 364 -18.97 -6.42 -6.42
CA PHE A 364 -19.29 -5.15 -7.09
C PHE A 364 -18.40 -4.89 -8.31
N GLN A 365 -17.12 -5.21 -8.22
CA GLN A 365 -16.18 -5.07 -9.34
C GLN A 365 -16.59 -5.97 -10.52
N GLU A 366 -17.02 -7.20 -10.24
CA GLU A 366 -17.53 -8.13 -11.25
C GLU A 366 -18.86 -7.67 -11.87
N LEU A 367 -19.79 -7.17 -11.06
CA LEU A 367 -21.10 -6.69 -11.53
C LEU A 367 -21.02 -5.44 -12.40
N TYR A 368 -20.11 -4.52 -12.08
CA TYR A 368 -20.07 -3.18 -12.68
C TYR A 368 -18.83 -2.90 -13.54
N GLY A 369 -17.88 -3.83 -13.60
CA GLY A 369 -16.65 -3.69 -14.40
C GLY A 369 -15.71 -2.58 -13.91
N TYR A 370 -15.85 -2.15 -12.65
CA TYR A 370 -15.02 -1.13 -12.03
C TYR A 370 -13.95 -1.80 -11.15
N GLN A 371 -12.76 -1.21 -11.01
CA GLN A 371 -11.74 -1.68 -10.06
C GLN A 371 -11.27 -0.54 -9.17
N ALA A 372 -11.41 -0.73 -7.85
CA ALA A 372 -11.03 0.27 -6.87
C ALA A 372 -9.54 0.60 -6.95
N GLY A 373 -9.24 1.88 -7.05
CA GLY A 373 -7.90 2.42 -7.07
C GLY A 373 -7.05 2.01 -8.26
N GLN A 374 -7.60 1.52 -9.39
CA GLN A 374 -6.86 1.16 -10.62
C GLN A 374 -6.66 2.35 -11.59
N ASP A 375 -7.66 3.19 -11.71
CA ASP A 375 -7.62 4.42 -12.51
C ASP A 375 -8.43 5.51 -11.83
N LEU A 376 -8.57 6.69 -12.45
CA LEU A 376 -9.33 7.82 -11.93
C LEU A 376 -10.81 7.81 -12.34
N SER A 377 -11.30 6.73 -12.95
CA SER A 377 -12.74 6.57 -13.17
C SER A 377 -13.46 6.55 -11.82
N VAL A 378 -14.64 7.16 -11.79
CA VAL A 378 -15.50 7.18 -10.61
C VAL A 378 -16.50 6.03 -10.76
N PRO A 379 -16.75 5.23 -9.71
CA PRO A 379 -17.72 4.16 -9.80
C PRO A 379 -19.10 4.72 -10.14
N ASN A 380 -19.77 4.12 -11.12
CA ASN A 380 -21.11 4.54 -11.58
C ASN A 380 -22.24 4.29 -10.55
N ILE A 381 -21.90 3.85 -9.33
CA ILE A 381 -22.79 3.04 -8.48
C ILE A 381 -23.02 3.64 -7.09
N SER A 382 -22.42 4.79 -6.75
CA SER A 382 -22.76 5.47 -5.48
C SER A 382 -23.86 6.50 -5.73
N PRO A 383 -25.14 6.21 -5.39
CA PRO A 383 -26.19 7.23 -5.38
C PRO A 383 -25.76 8.48 -4.61
N LEU A 384 -25.00 8.31 -3.52
CA LEU A 384 -24.57 9.40 -2.64
C LEU A 384 -23.52 10.32 -3.28
N GLU A 385 -22.62 9.79 -4.11
CA GLU A 385 -21.69 10.65 -4.88
C GLU A 385 -22.41 11.41 -6.00
N ILE A 386 -23.40 10.79 -6.65
CA ILE A 386 -24.28 11.49 -7.61
C ILE A 386 -25.02 12.64 -6.92
N PHE A 387 -25.51 12.44 -5.69
CA PHE A 387 -26.13 13.50 -4.89
C PHE A 387 -25.13 14.60 -4.48
N ARG A 388 -23.92 14.23 -4.04
CA ARG A 388 -22.87 15.18 -3.64
C ARG A 388 -22.35 16.02 -4.81
N GLN A 389 -22.21 15.42 -6.00
CA GLN A 389 -21.87 16.13 -7.24
C GLN A 389 -23.01 17.07 -7.70
N LYS A 390 -24.28 16.68 -7.50
CA LYS A 390 -25.42 17.57 -7.79
C LYS A 390 -25.47 18.75 -6.83
N GLU A 391 -25.16 18.57 -5.54
CA GLU A 391 -25.09 19.66 -4.58
C GLU A 391 -23.89 20.60 -4.80
N SER A 392 -22.72 20.07 -5.14
CA SER A 392 -21.55 20.91 -5.44
C SER A 392 -21.76 21.74 -6.70
N ARG A 393 -22.39 21.17 -7.74
CA ARG A 393 -22.82 21.91 -8.95
C ARG A 393 -23.88 22.97 -8.65
N LYS A 394 -24.80 22.72 -7.71
CA LYS A 394 -25.77 23.75 -7.26
C LYS A 394 -25.09 24.90 -6.50
N LYS A 395 -24.07 24.63 -5.68
CA LYS A 395 -23.33 25.66 -4.95
C LYS A 395 -22.42 26.50 -5.85
N SER A 396 -21.82 25.92 -6.89
CA SER A 396 -21.02 26.66 -7.86
C SER A 396 -21.86 27.44 -8.88
N GLY A 397 -23.11 27.04 -9.11
CA GLY A 397 -24.08 27.76 -9.97
C GLY A 397 -24.75 28.98 -9.33
N CYS A 398 -24.55 29.24 -8.03
CA CYS A 398 -25.22 30.33 -7.30
C CYS A 398 -24.36 31.61 -7.15
N LYS A 399 -23.16 31.66 -7.76
CA LYS A 399 -22.34 32.88 -7.87
C LYS A 399 -22.35 33.45 -9.29
N LYS A 400 -23.53 33.78 -9.81
CA LYS A 400 -23.72 34.80 -10.86
C LYS A 400 -25.15 35.34 -10.74
N ASN A 401 -25.29 36.42 -9.99
CA ASN A 401 -26.06 37.61 -10.32
C ASN A 401 -25.81 38.67 -9.24
#